data_AF-A0AAU4FVV5-F1
#
_entry.id   AF-A0AAU4FVV5-F1
#
_cell.length_a   1.000
_cell.length_b   1.000
_cell.length_c   1.000
_cell.angle_alpha   90.00
_cell.angle_beta   90.00
_cell.angle_gamma   90.00
#
_symmetry.space_group_name_H-M   'P 1'
#
loop_
_entity.id
_entity.type
_entity.pdbx_description
1 polymer ?
#
loop_
_entity_poly.entity_id
_entity_poly.type
_entity_poly.pdbx_seq_one_letter_code
_entity_poly.pdbx_strand_id
1 'polypeptide(L)'
;MLTPDPQVLRTLLSRHATLCIALLERETAHAQHALEDVSYTLCVLTGTRTVTDAILTADGILDRSHRSSTASAVTSCPPGQPLAA
;
A
#
# COMPACT_ATOMS: atom_id res chain seq x y z
N MET A 1 4.62 -14.57 -11.51
CA MET A 1 4.60 -13.11 -11.27
C MET A 1 4.92 -12.88 -9.81
N LEU A 2 5.93 -12.06 -9.54
CA LEU A 2 6.40 -11.75 -8.18
C LEU A 2 5.38 -10.82 -7.52
N THR A 3 4.77 -11.25 -6.42
CA THR A 3 3.88 -10.37 -5.64
C THR A 3 4.73 -9.25 -5.06
N PRO A 4 4.42 -7.97 -5.32
CA PRO A 4 5.19 -6.86 -4.77
C PRO A 4 5.13 -6.87 -3.25
N ASP A 5 6.24 -6.46 -2.62
CA ASP A 5 6.35 -6.40 -1.17
C ASP A 5 5.32 -5.38 -0.59
N PRO A 6 4.48 -5.77 0.38
CA PRO A 6 3.45 -4.89 0.94
C PRO A 6 4.00 -3.65 1.67
N GLN A 7 5.23 -3.69 2.19
CA GLN A 7 5.84 -2.54 2.84
C GLN A 7 6.33 -1.52 1.80
N VAL A 8 6.87 -2.00 0.68
CA VAL A 8 7.26 -1.16 -0.46
C VAL A 8 6.03 -0.44 -1.03
N LEU A 9 4.91 -1.15 -1.23
CA LEU A 9 3.66 -0.54 -1.72
C LEU A 9 3.14 0.56 -0.78
N ARG A 10 3.11 0.31 0.53
CA ARG A 10 2.70 1.34 1.52
C ARG A 10 3.57 2.59 1.44
N THR A 11 4.88 2.41 1.31
CA THR A 11 5.83 3.52 1.22
C THR A 11 5.60 4.34 -0.04
N LEU A 12 5.38 3.68 -1.18
CA LEU A 12 5.11 4.36 -2.45
C LEU A 12 3.78 5.12 -2.43
N LEU A 13 2.71 4.53 -1.88
CA LEU A 13 1.41 5.19 -1.75
C LEU A 13 1.49 6.43 -0.83
N SER A 14 2.19 6.31 0.31
CA SER A 14 2.41 7.45 1.20
C SER A 14 3.18 8.57 0.49
N ARG A 15 4.24 8.23 -0.25
CA ARG A 15 5.04 9.20 -1.00
C ARG A 15 4.23 9.87 -2.11
N HIS A 16 3.39 9.12 -2.82
CA HIS A 16 2.48 9.65 -3.83
C HIS A 16 1.54 10.70 -3.21
N ALA A 17 0.91 10.38 -2.07
CA ALA A 17 0.00 11.32 -1.41
C ALA A 17 0.72 12.61 -1.00
N THR A 18 1.92 12.50 -0.41
CA THR A 18 2.74 13.66 -0.03
C THR A 18 3.10 14.53 -1.24
N LEU A 19 3.41 13.93 -2.38
CA LEU A 19 3.74 14.67 -3.61
C LEU A 19 2.52 15.37 -4.21
N CYS A 20 1.34 14.73 -4.19
CA CYS A 20 0.10 15.40 -4.59
C CYS A 20 -0.20 16.62 -3.72
N ILE A 21 -0.02 16.51 -2.40
CA ILE A 21 -0.20 17.65 -1.48
C ILE A 21 0.80 18.75 -1.81
N ALA A 22 2.08 18.42 -1.98
CA ALA A 22 3.11 19.41 -2.32
C ALA A 22 2.81 20.15 -3.64
N LEU A 23 2.25 19.46 -4.64
CA LEU A 23 1.84 20.08 -5.89
C LEU A 23 0.65 21.04 -5.73
N LEU A 24 -0.33 20.65 -4.92
CA LEU A 24 -1.47 21.51 -4.60
C LEU A 24 -1.04 22.76 -3.81
N GLU A 25 -0.07 22.62 -2.91
CA GLU A 25 0.49 23.75 -2.16
C GLU A 25 1.35 24.65 -3.04
N ARG A 26 2.18 24.05 -3.90
CA ARG A 26 3.08 24.74 -4.80
C ARG A 26 3.43 23.88 -6.00
N GLU A 27 2.89 24.25 -7.16
CA GLU A 27 3.23 23.62 -8.42
C GLU A 27 4.70 23.86 -8.77
N THR A 28 5.54 22.84 -8.54
CA THR A 28 6.97 22.87 -8.87
C THR A 28 7.30 21.72 -9.81
N ALA A 29 8.17 21.98 -10.79
CA ALA A 29 8.63 20.96 -11.73
C ALA A 29 9.27 19.75 -11.01
N HIS A 30 9.98 19.99 -9.90
CA HIS A 30 10.57 18.92 -9.11
C HIS A 30 9.50 17.99 -8.49
N ALA A 31 8.44 18.54 -7.91
CA ALA A 31 7.36 17.73 -7.36
C ALA A 31 6.56 17.00 -8.46
N GLN A 32 6.39 17.62 -9.64
CA GLN A 32 5.73 16.98 -10.79
C GLN A 32 6.52 15.76 -11.27
N HIS A 33 7.83 15.93 -11.52
CA HIS A 33 8.70 14.82 -11.92
C HIS A 33 8.74 13.70 -10.87
N ALA A 34 8.88 14.04 -9.59
CA ALA A 34 8.88 13.04 -8.53
C ALA A 34 7.54 12.28 -8.45
N LEU A 35 6.41 12.95 -8.70
CA LEU A 35 5.10 12.29 -8.74
C LEU A 35 5.01 11.33 -9.92
N GLU A 36 5.53 11.71 -11.08
CA GLU A 36 5.53 10.90 -12.29
C GLU A 36 6.41 9.65 -12.12
N ASP A 37 7.59 9.77 -11.51
CA ASP A 37 8.46 8.65 -11.17
C ASP A 37 7.79 7.64 -10.22
N VAL A 38 7.12 8.14 -9.17
CA VAL A 38 6.39 7.29 -8.22
C VAL A 38 5.20 6.61 -8.89
N SER A 39 4.47 7.33 -9.73
CA SER A 39 3.33 6.81 -10.50
C SER A 39 3.78 5.70 -11.46
N TYR A 40 4.89 5.93 -12.18
CA TYR A 40 5.48 4.94 -13.07
C TYR A 40 5.91 3.68 -12.31
N THR A 41 6.59 3.85 -11.18
CA THR A 41 7.02 2.74 -10.32
C THR A 41 5.84 1.92 -9.82
N LEU A 42 4.75 2.58 -9.39
CA LEU A 42 3.51 1.91 -9.00
C LEU A 42 2.95 1.08 -10.14
N CYS A 43 2.77 1.67 -11.32
CA CYS A 43 2.26 0.97 -12.50
C CYS A 43 3.08 -0.28 -12.85
N VAL A 44 4.42 -0.19 -12.81
CA VAL A 44 5.31 -1.33 -13.09
C VAL A 44 5.16 -2.42 -12.03
N LEU A 45 5.14 -2.06 -10.74
CA LEU A 45 5.04 -3.03 -9.64
C LEU A 45 3.68 -3.73 -9.59
N THR A 46 2.60 -3.04 -9.96
CA THR A 46 1.25 -3.61 -10.00
C THR A 46 0.89 -4.22 -11.34
N GLY A 47 1.72 -4.04 -12.37
CA GLY A 47 1.46 -4.52 -13.73
C GLY A 47 0.28 -3.81 -14.41
N THR A 48 0.01 -2.55 -14.06
CA THR A 48 -1.11 -1.75 -14.58
C THR A 48 -0.61 -0.67 -15.53
N ARG A 49 -1.56 -0.04 -16.26
CA ARG A 49 -1.24 0.98 -17.29
C ARG A 49 -1.52 2.40 -16.83
N THR A 50 -2.29 2.57 -15.76
CA THR A 50 -2.65 3.88 -15.21
C THR A 50 -2.37 3.91 -13.70
N VAL A 51 -2.07 5.10 -13.18
CA VAL A 51 -1.79 5.28 -11.75
C VAL A 51 -3.03 4.97 -10.89
N THR A 52 -4.23 5.28 -11.37
CA THR A 52 -5.48 4.96 -10.69
C THR A 52 -5.65 3.45 -10.55
N ASP A 53 -5.45 2.69 -11.63
CA ASP A 53 -5.50 1.22 -11.59
C ASP A 53 -4.39 0.66 -10.68
N ALA A 54 -3.22 1.29 -10.69
CA ALA A 54 -2.11 0.91 -9.83
C ALA A 54 -2.46 1.07 -8.35
N ILE A 55 -3.05 2.19 -7.96
CA ILE A 55 -3.48 2.45 -6.58
C ILE A 55 -4.54 1.42 -6.15
N LEU A 56 -5.58 1.20 -6.96
CA LEU A 56 -6.63 0.22 -6.65
C LEU A 56 -6.08 -1.20 -6.51
N THR A 57 -5.13 -1.58 -7.38
CA THR A 57 -4.47 -2.88 -7.32
C THR A 57 -3.59 -3.00 -6.07
N ALA A 58 -2.82 -1.96 -5.76
CA ALA A 58 -1.97 -1.91 -4.57
C ALA A 58 -2.80 -2.04 -3.30
N ASP A 59 -3.91 -1.31 -3.18
CA ASP A 59 -4.82 -1.39 -2.03
C ASP A 59 -5.39 -2.80 -1.85
N GLY A 60 -5.78 -3.46 -2.95
CA GLY A 60 -6.23 -4.86 -2.91
C GLY A 60 -5.15 -5.84 -2.43
N ILE A 61 -3.88 -5.61 -2.80
CA ILE A 61 -2.74 -6.40 -2.31
C ILE A 61 -2.55 -6.16 -0.80
N LEU A 62 -2.60 -4.90 -0.36
CA LEU A 62 -2.42 -4.53 1.04
C LEU A 62 -3.54 -5.07 1.96
N ASP A 63 -4.80 -5.04 1.53
CA ASP A 63 -5.92 -5.63 2.28
C ASP A 63 -5.72 -7.13 2.46
N ARG A 64 -5.33 -7.84 1.39
CA ARG A 64 -5.05 -9.27 1.45
C ARG A 64 -3.91 -9.58 2.41
N SER A 65 -2.82 -8.80 2.37
CA SER A 65 -1.69 -8.96 3.31
C SER A 65 -2.10 -8.70 4.75
N HIS A 66 -2.93 -7.68 5.01
CA HIS A 66 -3.43 -7.38 6.35
C HIS A 66 -4.32 -8.50 6.88
N ARG A 67 -5.20 -9.06 6.03
CA ARG A 67 -6.06 -10.20 6.38
C ARG A 67 -5.25 -11.46 6.71
N SER A 68 -4.20 -11.75 5.93
CA SER A 68 -3.31 -12.88 6.22
C SER A 68 -2.55 -12.70 7.54
N SER A 69 -2.12 -11.48 7.87
CA SER A 69 -1.43 -11.18 9.13
C SER A 69 -2.36 -11.31 10.34
N THR A 70 -3.58 -10.77 10.25
CA THR A 70 -4.58 -10.87 11.33
C THR A 70 -5.08 -12.30 11.55
N ALA A 71 -5.26 -13.09 10.50
CA ALA A 71 -5.60 -14.51 10.60
C ALA A 71 -4.51 -15.35 11.32
N SER A 72 -3.25 -14.95 11.18
CA SER A 72 -2.14 -15.59 11.90
C SER A 72 -2.16 -15.24 13.39
N ALA A 73 -2.52 -14.00 13.75
CA ALA A 73 -2.59 -13.53 15.14
C ALA A 73 -3.81 -14.05 15.92
N VAL A 74 -4.95 -14.32 15.28
CA VAL A 74 -6.11 -14.90 15.97
C VAL A 74 -5.89 -16.36 16.38
N THR A 75 -5.02 -17.08 15.67
CA THR A 75 -4.69 -18.48 16.00
C THR A 75 -3.76 -18.60 17.22
N SER A 76 -3.04 -17.53 17.58
CA SER A 76 -2.16 -17.51 18.75
C SER A 76 -2.85 -17.10 20.05
N CYS A 77 -4.17 -16.91 20.05
CA CYS A 77 -4.92 -16.70 21.28
C CYS A 77 -5.19 -18.09 21.92
N PRO A 78 -4.51 -18.49 23.01
CA PRO A 78 -4.92 -19.68 23.73
C PRO A 78 -6.33 -19.43 24.27
N PRO A 79 -7.30 -20.34 24.09
CA PRO A 79 -8.60 -20.19 24.70
C PRO A 79 -8.41 -20.17 26.22
N GLY A 80 -8.64 -19.01 26.83
CA GLY A 80 -8.77 -18.87 28.28
C GLY A 80 -9.89 -19.80 28.73
N GLN A 81 -9.53 -20.83 29.49
CA GLN A 81 -10.49 -21.80 30.01
C GLN A 81 -11.54 -21.09 30.88
N PRO A 82 -12.81 -21.51 30.82
CA PRO A 82 -13.85 -20.94 31.64
C PRO A 82 -13.52 -21.20 33.11
N LEU A 83 -13.45 -20.11 33.89
CA LEU A 83 -13.31 -20.16 35.34
C LEU A 83 -14.55 -20.90 35.88
N ALA A 84 -14.37 -22.16 36.26
CA ALA A 84 -15.40 -22.96 36.90
C ALA A 84 -15.60 -22.51 38.36
N ALA A 85 -16.87 -22.23 38.68
CA ALA A 85 -17.54 -22.21 39.99
C ALA A 85 -16.98 -21.31 41.11
#